data_AF-A0A1I4JKL6-F1
#
_entry.id   AF-A0A1I4JKL6-F1
#
_cell.length_a   1.000
_cell.length_b   1.000
_cell.length_c   1.000
_cell.angle_alpha   90.00
_cell.angle_beta   90.00
_cell.angle_gamma   90.00
#
_symmetry.space_group_name_H-M   'P 1'
#
loop_
_entity.id
_entity.type
_entity.pdbx_description
1 polymer ?
#
loop_
_entity_poly.entity_id
_entity_poly.type
_entity_poly.pdbx_seq_one_letter_code
_entity_poly.pdbx_strand_id
1 'polypeptide(L)'
;MDVQSNHHEHKPGKNTKRSFPAAGSEGIYTCPMHPEIRQKAPGNCPICGMALEPEMMTGEEGKNLELIDMRKRFWLGLVLTLPVFLLEMSTHFMNLHHYFSTNLTNWIQLVLATPVVL
;
A
#
# COMPACT_ATOMS: atom_id res chain seq x y z
N MET A 1 3.13 -6.61 -50.28
CA MET A 1 3.26 -5.53 -49.26
C MET A 1 1.86 -5.05 -49.03
N ASP A 2 1.13 -5.73 -48.18
CA ASP A 2 -0.31 -5.54 -48.00
C ASP A 2 -0.51 -5.05 -46.57
N VAL A 3 -0.69 -3.74 -46.46
CA VAL A 3 -0.96 -3.02 -45.22
C VAL A 3 -2.40 -3.35 -44.81
N GLN A 4 -2.55 -4.22 -43.81
CA GLN A 4 -3.82 -4.53 -43.16
C GLN A 4 -4.24 -3.33 -42.29
N SER A 5 -5.02 -2.42 -42.85
CA SER A 5 -5.72 -1.35 -42.14
C SER A 5 -6.90 -1.92 -41.34
N ASN A 6 -6.64 -2.35 -40.11
CA ASN A 6 -7.70 -2.68 -39.15
C ASN A 6 -8.23 -1.40 -38.49
N HIS A 7 -9.38 -0.92 -38.98
CA HIS A 7 -10.19 0.07 -38.30
C HIS A 7 -10.90 -0.58 -37.09
N HIS A 8 -10.50 -0.21 -35.88
CA HIS A 8 -11.23 -0.56 -34.66
C HIS A 8 -12.40 0.41 -34.45
N GLU A 9 -13.61 -0.10 -34.64
CA GLU A 9 -14.87 0.62 -34.49
C GLU A 9 -15.26 0.65 -32.99
N HIS A 10 -15.04 1.80 -32.34
CA HIS A 10 -15.46 2.01 -30.95
C HIS A 10 -16.97 2.28 -30.89
N LYS A 11 -17.76 1.27 -30.46
CA LYS A 11 -19.18 1.47 -30.08
C LYS A 11 -19.28 2.40 -28.87
N PRO A 12 -20.09 3.48 -28.90
CA PRO A 12 -20.35 4.29 -27.71
C PRO A 12 -21.21 3.49 -26.72
N GLY A 13 -20.61 3.16 -25.58
CA GLY A 13 -21.28 2.50 -24.46
C GLY A 13 -22.34 3.39 -23.82
N LYS A 14 -23.57 2.89 -23.78
CA LYS A 14 -24.72 3.41 -23.03
C LYS A 14 -24.34 3.82 -21.59
N ASN A 15 -24.52 5.11 -21.28
CA ASN A 15 -24.28 5.71 -19.97
C ASN A 15 -25.27 5.15 -18.94
N THR A 16 -24.86 4.11 -18.22
CA THR A 16 -25.56 3.64 -17.03
C THR A 16 -25.29 4.65 -15.91
N LYS A 17 -26.33 5.36 -15.48
CA LYS A 17 -26.26 6.26 -14.32
C LYS A 17 -25.91 5.39 -13.10
N ARG A 18 -24.66 5.47 -12.64
CA ARG A 18 -24.25 4.90 -11.35
C ARG A 18 -24.87 5.75 -10.25
N SER A 19 -25.89 5.21 -9.59
CA SER A 19 -26.47 5.79 -8.38
C SER A 19 -25.46 5.68 -7.25
N PHE A 20 -24.96 6.82 -6.77
CA PHE A 20 -24.16 6.89 -5.55
C PHE A 20 -25.08 6.61 -4.35
N PRO A 21 -24.67 5.73 -3.42
CA PRO A 21 -25.44 5.50 -2.20
C PRO A 21 -25.46 6.81 -1.40
N ALA A 22 -26.63 7.41 -1.31
CA ALA A 22 -26.90 8.56 -0.45
C ALA A 22 -26.98 8.07 1.00
N ALA A 23 -25.83 7.74 1.58
CA ALA A 23 -25.67 7.56 3.01
C ALA A 23 -24.90 8.79 3.51
N GLY A 24 -25.55 9.59 4.35
CA GLY A 24 -25.11 10.93 4.75
C GLY A 24 -23.77 10.95 5.45
N SER A 25 -22.70 11.25 4.71
CA SER A 25 -21.43 11.65 5.29
C SER A 25 -21.30 13.17 5.20
N GLU A 26 -21.13 13.82 6.34
CA GLU A 26 -20.54 15.16 6.43
C GLU A 26 -19.04 15.12 6.06
N GLY A 27 -18.72 14.47 4.93
CA GLY A 27 -17.39 14.34 4.37
C GLY A 27 -17.17 15.37 3.28
N ILE A 28 -15.97 15.93 3.21
CA ILE A 28 -15.55 16.71 2.06
C ILE A 28 -15.20 15.73 0.94
N TYR A 29 -15.75 15.94 -0.25
CA TYR A 29 -15.48 15.19 -1.46
C TYR A 29 -14.63 16.03 -2.41
N THR A 30 -13.62 15.44 -3.00
CA THR A 30 -12.67 16.09 -3.89
C THR A 30 -12.56 15.40 -5.25
N CYS A 31 -12.20 16.15 -6.29
CA CYS A 31 -11.95 15.60 -7.62
C CYS A 31 -10.48 15.16 -7.74
N PRO A 32 -10.17 13.90 -8.14
CA PRO A 32 -8.79 13.41 -8.22
C PRO A 32 -7.92 14.20 -9.20
N MET A 33 -8.53 14.85 -10.20
CA MET A 33 -7.84 15.69 -11.19
C MET A 33 -7.82 17.19 -10.84
N HIS A 34 -8.70 17.64 -9.94
CA HIS A 34 -8.90 19.05 -9.62
C HIS A 34 -9.07 19.20 -8.11
N PRO A 35 -7.98 19.13 -7.32
CA PRO A 35 -8.03 19.08 -5.86
C PRO A 35 -8.57 20.37 -5.21
N GLU A 36 -8.70 21.45 -5.98
CA GLU A 36 -9.36 22.71 -5.59
C GLU A 36 -10.87 22.55 -5.42
N ILE A 37 -11.48 21.55 -6.06
CA ILE A 37 -12.92 21.30 -6.00
C ILE A 37 -13.23 20.44 -4.79
N ARG A 38 -13.65 21.08 -3.70
CA ARG A 38 -14.09 20.43 -2.45
C ARG A 38 -15.58 20.65 -2.23
N GLN A 39 -16.37 19.59 -2.27
CA GLN A 39 -17.83 19.64 -2.13
C GLN A 39 -18.29 18.81 -0.93
N LYS A 40 -19.36 19.24 -0.27
CA LYS A 40 -19.93 18.52 0.90
C LYS A 40 -20.84 17.35 0.52
N ALA A 41 -21.03 17.11 -0.77
CA ALA A 41 -21.96 16.11 -1.28
C ALA A 41 -21.29 15.30 -2.41
N PRO A 42 -21.69 14.03 -2.57
CA PRO A 42 -21.28 13.23 -3.72
C PRO A 42 -21.86 13.82 -5.00
N GLY A 43 -21.09 13.80 -6.08
CA GLY A 43 -21.49 14.39 -7.35
C GLY A 43 -20.41 14.32 -8.42
N ASN A 44 -20.61 15.07 -9.50
CA ASN A 44 -19.66 15.19 -10.59
C ASN A 44 -18.89 16.52 -10.48
N CYS A 45 -17.60 16.49 -10.82
CA CYS A 45 -16.76 17.66 -10.90
C CYS A 45 -17.26 18.59 -12.04
N PRO A 46 -17.45 19.90 -11.78
CA PRO A 46 -17.95 20.84 -12.80
C PRO A 46 -16.92 21.16 -13.89
N ILE A 47 -15.64 20.85 -13.67
CA ILE A 47 -14.56 21.12 -14.62
C ILE A 47 -14.39 19.96 -15.60
N CYS A 48 -14.25 18.72 -15.09
CA CYS A 48 -13.94 17.55 -15.92
C CYS A 48 -15.06 16.51 -16.01
N GLY A 49 -16.16 16.68 -15.29
CA GLY A 49 -17.30 15.77 -15.30
C GLY A 49 -17.07 14.43 -14.59
N MET A 50 -15.89 14.18 -14.01
CA MET A 50 -15.60 12.96 -13.25
C MET A 50 -16.33 12.92 -11.91
N ALA A 51 -16.51 11.72 -11.34
CA ALA A 51 -17.08 11.57 -10.00
C ALA A 51 -16.14 12.13 -8.92
N LEU A 52 -16.71 12.76 -7.91
CA LEU A 52 -15.99 13.20 -6.72
C LEU A 52 -15.79 12.04 -5.75
N GLU A 53 -14.60 11.94 -5.16
CA GLU A 53 -14.24 10.93 -4.18
C GLU A 53 -14.14 11.57 -2.78
N PRO A 54 -14.49 10.85 -1.70
CA PRO A 54 -14.39 11.40 -0.35
C PRO A 54 -12.91 11.66 0.02
N GLU A 55 -12.61 12.89 0.45
CA GLU A 55 -11.27 13.32 0.89
C GLU A 55 -10.87 12.61 2.19
N MET A 56 -11.80 12.49 3.12
CA MET A 56 -11.64 11.62 4.27
C MET A 56 -12.33 10.31 3.97
N MET A 57 -11.55 9.23 3.90
CA MET A 57 -12.11 7.90 4.00
C MET A 57 -12.86 7.86 5.34
N THR A 58 -14.18 8.01 5.33
CA THR A 58 -15.05 7.65 6.46
C THR A 58 -15.04 6.12 6.54
N GLY A 59 -13.85 5.58 6.79
CA GLY A 59 -13.65 4.21 7.19
C GLY A 59 -14.33 4.10 8.53
N GLU A 60 -15.45 3.40 8.53
CA GLU A 60 -16.16 2.99 9.72
C GLU A 60 -15.11 2.55 10.74
N GLU A 61 -15.15 3.18 11.90
CA GLU A 61 -14.16 3.13 12.97
C GLU A 61 -14.26 1.77 13.69
N GLY A 62 -14.04 0.71 12.92
CA GLY A 62 -14.16 -0.68 13.31
C GLY A 62 -12.89 -1.38 12.91
N LYS A 63 -11.81 -1.15 13.68
CA LYS A 63 -10.60 -2.00 13.77
C LYS A 63 -10.46 -2.99 12.60
N ASN A 64 -10.11 -2.46 11.44
CA ASN A 64 -9.97 -3.23 10.20
C ASN A 64 -8.98 -4.36 10.45
N LEU A 65 -9.48 -5.60 10.51
CA LEU A 65 -8.68 -6.79 10.80
C LEU A 65 -7.53 -6.94 9.79
N GLU A 66 -7.74 -6.45 8.57
CA GLU A 66 -6.71 -6.35 7.53
C GLU A 66 -5.55 -5.43 7.94
N LEU A 67 -5.82 -4.21 8.42
CA LEU A 67 -4.77 -3.30 8.90
C LEU A 67 -4.03 -3.86 10.12
N ILE A 68 -4.75 -4.55 11.02
CA ILE A 68 -4.16 -5.16 12.22
C ILE A 68 -3.25 -6.33 11.84
N ASP A 69 -3.65 -7.18 10.89
CA ASP A 69 -2.83 -8.28 10.39
C ASP A 69 -1.55 -7.77 9.72
N MET A 70 -1.68 -6.74 8.86
CA MET A 70 -0.52 -6.12 8.20
C MET A 70 0.45 -5.48 9.21
N ARG A 71 -0.07 -4.78 10.22
CA ARG A 71 0.75 -4.19 11.29
C ARG A 71 1.46 -5.26 12.12
N LYS A 72 0.79 -6.37 12.45
CA LYS A 72 1.38 -7.45 13.25
C LYS A 72 2.52 -8.14 12.50
N ARG A 73 2.35 -8.43 11.21
CA ARG A 73 3.41 -9.03 10.38
C ARG A 73 4.61 -8.11 10.24
N PHE A 74 4.37 -6.81 10.02
CA PHE A 74 5.44 -5.81 10.00
C PHE A 74 6.22 -5.77 11.32
N TRP A 75 5.51 -5.79 12.45
CA TRP A 75 6.15 -5.71 13.77
C TRP A 75 6.91 -7.00 14.12
N LEU A 76 6.38 -8.16 13.75
CA LEU A 76 7.06 -9.45 13.91
C LEU A 76 8.39 -9.47 13.13
N GLY A 77 8.36 -9.02 11.87
CA GLY A 77 9.57 -8.87 11.07
C GLY A 77 10.57 -7.92 11.72
N LEU A 78 10.13 -6.72 12.09
CA LEU A 78 11.01 -5.70 12.69
C LEU A 78 11.71 -6.20 13.97
N VAL A 79 11.00 -6.94 14.82
CA VAL A 79 11.58 -7.50 16.06
C VAL A 79 12.60 -8.60 15.76
N LEU A 80 12.41 -9.41 14.72
CA LEU A 80 13.41 -10.43 14.35
C LEU A 80 14.62 -9.84 13.60
N THR A 81 14.42 -8.83 12.75
CA THR A 81 15.52 -8.25 11.96
C THR A 81 16.41 -7.32 12.80
N LEU A 82 15.87 -6.66 13.83
CA LEU A 82 16.63 -5.70 14.65
C LEU A 82 17.83 -6.35 15.38
N PRO A 83 17.70 -7.50 16.06
CA PRO A 83 18.83 -8.21 16.64
C PRO A 83 19.87 -8.67 15.60
N VAL A 84 19.42 -9.16 14.43
CA VAL A 84 20.33 -9.60 13.35
C VAL A 84 21.14 -8.43 12.81
N PHE A 85 20.49 -7.29 12.56
CA PHE A 85 21.14 -6.07 12.08
C PHE A 85 22.17 -5.54 13.08
N LEU A 86 21.81 -5.54 14.37
CA LEU A 86 22.74 -5.15 15.43
C LEU A 86 23.93 -6.09 15.51
N LEU A 87 23.73 -7.40 15.36
CA LEU A 87 24.84 -8.36 15.31
C LEU A 87 25.79 -8.04 14.15
N GLU A 88 25.29 -7.89 12.92
CA GLU A 88 26.11 -7.54 11.74
C GLU A 88 26.88 -6.23 11.94
N MET A 89 26.20 -5.16 12.32
CA MET A 89 26.83 -3.85 12.52
C MET A 89 27.77 -3.81 13.75
N SER A 90 27.50 -4.63 14.78
CA SER A 90 28.34 -4.69 15.99
C SER A 90 29.70 -5.33 15.74
N THR A 91 29.81 -6.28 14.80
CA THR A 91 31.07 -6.96 14.47
C THR A 91 32.10 -6.01 13.84
N HIS A 92 31.64 -4.96 13.16
CA HIS A 92 32.52 -3.95 12.58
C HIS A 92 32.93 -2.87 13.59
N PHE A 93 32.12 -2.64 14.64
CA PHE A 93 32.38 -1.60 15.64
C PHE A 93 33.24 -2.10 16.81
N MET A 94 33.07 -3.37 17.20
CA MET A 94 33.91 -4.01 18.20
C MET A 94 34.96 -4.84 17.46
N ASN A 95 36.25 -4.53 17.65
CA ASN A 95 37.40 -5.16 16.98
C ASN A 95 37.60 -6.63 17.42
N LEU A 96 36.55 -7.44 17.29
CA LEU A 96 36.40 -8.82 17.75
C LEU A 96 36.66 -9.80 16.59
N HIS A 97 37.52 -9.41 15.65
CA HIS A 97 37.94 -10.25 14.54
C HIS A 97 38.74 -11.49 14.98
N HIS A 98 39.18 -11.57 16.24
CA HIS A 98 40.00 -12.70 16.69
C HIS A 98 39.22 -13.89 17.23
N TYR A 99 37.92 -13.76 17.55
CA TYR A 99 37.18 -14.85 18.22
C TYR A 99 36.04 -15.47 17.40
N PHE A 100 35.43 -14.74 16.47
CA PHE A 100 34.24 -15.21 15.77
C PHE A 100 34.53 -15.49 14.29
N SER A 101 34.86 -16.76 14.01
CA SER A 101 35.05 -17.28 12.66
C SER A 101 33.79 -17.09 11.80
N THR A 102 33.99 -16.70 10.54
CA THR A 102 32.97 -16.50 9.49
C THR A 102 31.97 -17.66 9.35
N ASN A 103 32.37 -18.88 9.69
CA ASN A 103 31.51 -20.07 9.62
C ASN A 103 30.40 -20.11 10.69
N LEU A 104 30.65 -19.56 11.89
CA LEU A 104 29.66 -19.54 12.98
C LEU A 104 28.56 -18.52 12.69
N THR A 105 28.93 -17.35 12.17
CA THR A 105 27.98 -16.29 11.78
C THR A 105 27.03 -16.78 10.68
N ASN A 106 27.55 -17.51 9.68
CA ASN A 106 26.75 -18.08 8.60
C ASN A 106 25.71 -19.11 9.11
N TRP A 107 26.08 -19.95 10.08
CA TRP A 107 25.16 -20.92 10.68
C TRP A 107 24.08 -20.25 11.56
N ILE A 108 24.46 -19.24 12.32
CA ILE A 108 23.53 -18.44 13.13
C ILE A 108 22.55 -17.67 12.23
N GLN A 109 23.02 -17.10 11.11
CA GLN A 109 22.15 -16.47 10.11
C GLN A 109 21.17 -17.47 9.48
N LEU A 110 21.59 -18.70 9.18
CA LEU A 110 20.70 -19.73 8.61
C LEU A 110 19.59 -20.11 9.61
N VAL A 111 19.94 -20.27 10.89
CA VAL A 111 18.98 -20.62 11.94
C VAL A 111 18.06 -19.45 12.30
N LEU A 112 18.53 -18.19 12.29
CA LEU A 112 17.68 -17.02 12.55
C LEU A 112 16.84 -16.58 11.34
N ALA A 113 17.24 -16.90 10.11
CA ALA A 113 16.45 -16.57 8.91
C ALA A 113 15.28 -17.53 8.67
N THR A 114 15.40 -18.80 9.11
CA THR A 114 14.36 -19.81 8.90
C THR A 114 13.01 -19.46 9.59
N PRO A 115 12.99 -18.92 10.83
CA PRO A 115 11.76 -18.50 11.50
C PRO A 115 11.18 -17.16 11.02
N VAL A 116 11.93 -16.37 10.23
CA VAL A 116 11.43 -15.11 9.67
C VAL A 116 10.48 -15.36 8.49
N VAL A 117 10.68 -16.47 7.79
CA VAL A 117 9.98 -16.81 6.55
C VAL A 117 8.78 -17.75 6.80
N LEU A 118 8.76 -18.43 7.94
CA LEU A 118 7.75 -19.42 8.33
C LEU A 118 6.68 -18.81 9.25
#